data_AF-A0A2G9XPV4-F1
#
_entry.id   AF-A0A2G9XPV4-F1
#
_cell.length_a   1.000
_cell.length_b   1.000
_cell.length_c   1.000
_cell.angle_alpha   90.00
_cell.angle_beta   90.00
_cell.angle_gamma   90.00
#
_symmetry.space_group_name_H-M   'P 1'
#
loop_
_entity.id
_entity.type
_entity.pdbx_description
1 polymer ?
#
loop_
_entity_poly.entity_id
_entity_poly.type
_entity_poly.pdbx_seq_one_letter_code
_entity_poly.pdbx_strand_id
1 'polypeptide(L)'
;MEKCKVHMDSIEKELPEPWEDFNSLLRERGLSRRDFIKWTSVTTAALMLPPIFRPMVARAAENFSRIPVVWLQFAECTGCSEALLRTSYPNIDEILLDTISLEYHETLMAAAGDQAEQNLEKCMKDFAGKFICVIEGAI
;
A
#
# COMPACT_ATOMS: atom_id res chain seq x y z
N MET A 1 8.77 14.41 -20.76
CA MET A 1 9.09 13.01 -20.41
C MET A 1 10.14 12.90 -19.32
N GLU A 2 11.26 13.63 -19.41
CA GLU A 2 12.35 13.52 -18.42
C GLU A 2 11.91 13.81 -16.98
N LYS A 3 11.16 14.90 -16.75
CA LYS A 3 10.57 15.19 -15.42
C LYS A 3 9.69 14.06 -14.89
N CYS A 4 8.90 13.42 -15.75
CA CYS A 4 8.03 12.31 -15.36
C CYS A 4 8.84 11.06 -14.97
N LYS A 5 9.96 10.81 -15.65
CA LYS A 5 10.89 9.72 -15.28
C LYS A 5 11.54 9.98 -13.93
N VAL A 6 12.10 11.19 -13.74
CA VAL A 6 12.73 11.59 -12.47
C VAL A 6 11.75 11.48 -11.30
N HIS A 7 10.51 11.93 -11.48
CA HIS A 7 9.50 11.81 -10.43
C HIS A 7 9.16 10.35 -10.11
N MET A 8 9.01 9.51 -11.13
CA MET A 8 8.71 8.10 -10.93
C MET A 8 9.87 7.36 -10.26
N ASP A 9 11.12 7.69 -10.62
CA ASP A 9 12.32 7.11 -9.97
C ASP A 9 12.44 7.55 -8.49
N SER A 10 11.98 8.77 -8.16
CA SER A 10 11.87 9.24 -6.76
C SER A 10 10.79 8.48 -5.98
N ILE A 11 9.61 8.27 -6.58
CA ILE A 11 8.54 7.47 -5.98
C ILE A 11 9.00 6.04 -5.70
N GLU A 12 9.64 5.37 -6.66
CA GLU A 12 10.17 4.01 -6.48
C GLU A 12 11.22 3.92 -5.37
N LYS A 13 11.97 4.99 -5.15
CA LYS A 13 12.96 5.05 -4.07
C LYS A 13 12.32 5.27 -2.70
N GLU A 14 11.34 6.16 -2.63
CA GLU A 14 10.71 6.60 -1.38
C GLU A 14 9.66 5.62 -0.88
N LEU A 15 8.86 5.05 -1.79
CA LEU A 15 7.80 4.13 -1.43
C LEU A 15 8.34 2.72 -1.08
N PRO A 16 7.63 2.01 -0.20
CA PRO A 16 7.90 0.60 0.10
C PRO A 16 7.70 -0.25 -1.16
N GLU A 17 8.49 -1.30 -1.27
CA GLU A 17 8.28 -2.28 -2.35
C GLU A 17 6.92 -2.97 -2.16
N PRO A 18 6.25 -3.39 -3.25
CA PRO A 18 5.02 -4.17 -3.17
C PRO A 18 5.19 -5.43 -2.31
N TRP A 19 4.29 -5.63 -1.35
CA TRP A 19 4.27 -6.84 -0.52
C TRP A 19 3.98 -8.11 -1.32
N GLU A 20 3.17 -7.99 -2.37
CA GLU A 20 2.76 -9.08 -3.24
C GLU A 20 3.41 -8.95 -4.62
N ASP A 21 3.85 -10.07 -5.18
CA ASP A 21 4.32 -10.10 -6.56
C ASP A 21 3.13 -9.80 -7.50
N PHE A 22 3.20 -8.66 -8.17
CA PHE A 22 2.19 -8.19 -9.10
C PHE A 22 1.82 -9.23 -10.16
N ASN A 23 2.79 -10.02 -10.67
CA ASN A 23 2.51 -11.05 -11.66
C ASN A 23 1.70 -12.21 -11.08
N SER A 24 1.92 -12.55 -9.82
CA SER A 24 1.16 -13.57 -9.11
C SER A 24 -0.27 -13.10 -8.84
N LEU A 25 -0.44 -11.85 -8.41
CA LEU A 25 -1.76 -11.22 -8.25
C LEU A 25 -2.57 -11.18 -9.55
N LEU A 26 -1.93 -10.84 -10.69
CA LEU A 26 -2.57 -10.91 -11.99
C LEU A 26 -3.02 -12.33 -12.36
N ARG A 27 -2.16 -13.33 -12.10
CA ARG A 27 -2.46 -14.75 -12.39
C ARG A 27 -3.62 -15.27 -11.54
N GLU A 28 -3.66 -14.94 -10.26
CA GLU A 28 -4.77 -15.31 -9.36
C GLU A 28 -6.10 -14.73 -9.81
N ARG A 29 -6.07 -13.50 -10.35
CA ARG A 29 -7.24 -12.87 -10.97
C ARG A 29 -7.53 -13.35 -12.40
N GLY A 30 -6.82 -14.36 -12.90
CA GLY A 30 -7.02 -14.95 -14.22
C GLY A 30 -6.59 -14.05 -15.39
N LEU A 31 -5.79 -13.02 -15.13
CA LEU A 31 -5.33 -12.06 -16.13
C LEU A 31 -3.98 -12.48 -16.70
N SER A 32 -3.88 -12.52 -18.03
CA SER A 32 -2.59 -12.77 -18.68
C SER A 32 -1.76 -11.49 -18.80
N ARG A 33 -0.44 -11.65 -18.96
CA ARG A 33 0.47 -10.55 -19.28
C ARG A 33 0.05 -9.77 -20.55
N ARG A 34 -0.60 -10.44 -21.50
CA ARG A 34 -1.16 -9.79 -22.71
C ARG A 34 -2.35 -8.90 -22.37
N ASP A 35 -3.20 -9.32 -21.43
CA ASP A 35 -4.36 -8.54 -21.00
C ASP A 35 -3.92 -7.30 -20.24
N PHE A 36 -2.89 -7.42 -19.38
CA PHE A 36 -2.27 -6.26 -18.74
C PHE A 36 -1.70 -5.25 -19.77
N ILE A 37 -0.98 -5.71 -20.80
CA ILE A 37 -0.47 -4.81 -21.85
C ILE A 37 -1.61 -4.15 -22.65
N LYS A 38 -2.71 -4.86 -22.89
CA LYS A 38 -3.91 -4.26 -23.52
C LYS A 38 -4.56 -3.23 -22.61
N TRP A 39 -4.62 -3.50 -21.31
CA TRP A 39 -5.16 -2.57 -20.33
C TRP A 39 -4.32 -1.28 -20.28
N THR A 40 -2.99 -1.36 -20.25
CA THR A 40 -2.12 -0.17 -20.31
C THR A 40 -2.29 0.62 -21.61
N SER A 41 -2.49 -0.09 -22.73
CA SER A 41 -3.27 0.33 -23.93
C SER A 41 -4.34 1.38 -23.66
N VAL A 42 -5.44 0.84 -23.18
CA VAL A 42 -6.71 1.53 -23.02
C VAL A 42 -6.58 2.64 -21.98
N THR A 43 -5.91 2.40 -20.85
CA THR A 43 -5.70 3.41 -19.80
C THR A 43 -4.91 4.60 -20.29
N THR A 44 -3.82 4.39 -21.06
CA THR A 44 -3.04 5.50 -21.64
C THR A 44 -3.92 6.37 -22.53
N ALA A 45 -4.76 5.74 -23.37
CA ALA A 45 -5.69 6.46 -24.23
C ALA A 45 -6.82 7.16 -23.46
N ALA A 46 -7.37 6.52 -22.42
CA ALA A 46 -8.41 7.07 -21.57
C ALA A 46 -7.94 8.33 -20.81
N LEU A 47 -6.66 8.34 -20.40
CA LEU A 47 -6.00 9.51 -19.82
C LEU A 47 -5.57 10.56 -20.86
N MET A 48 -5.92 10.36 -22.14
CA MET A 48 -5.52 11.22 -23.27
C MET A 48 -4.00 11.41 -23.41
N LEU A 49 -3.22 10.41 -22.99
CA LEU A 49 -1.77 10.46 -23.05
C LEU A 49 -1.27 9.94 -24.41
N PRO A 50 -0.19 10.51 -24.97
CA PRO A 50 0.45 9.98 -26.16
C PRO A 50 0.93 8.52 -25.96
N PRO A 51 0.94 7.66 -27.01
CA PRO A 51 1.31 6.24 -26.87
C PRO A 51 2.68 5.96 -26.24
N ILE A 52 3.59 6.92 -26.30
CA ILE A 52 4.92 6.85 -25.68
C ILE A 52 4.88 6.75 -24.15
N PHE A 53 3.76 7.12 -23.51
CA PHE A 53 3.57 7.00 -22.06
C PHE A 53 3.10 5.60 -21.63
N ARG A 54 2.76 4.70 -22.55
CA ARG A 54 2.32 3.34 -22.22
C ARG A 54 3.27 2.60 -21.25
N PRO A 55 4.61 2.60 -21.44
CA PRO A 55 5.51 1.94 -20.50
C PRO A 55 5.50 2.57 -19.11
N MET A 56 5.26 3.89 -19.03
CA MET A 56 5.16 4.60 -17.76
C MET A 56 3.88 4.27 -17.01
N VAL A 57 2.75 4.14 -17.73
CA VAL A 57 1.48 3.68 -17.15
C VAL A 57 1.61 2.24 -16.66
N ALA A 58 2.29 1.37 -17.42
CA ALA A 58 2.58 0.00 -16.98
C ALA A 58 3.41 -0.01 -15.69
N ARG A 59 4.52 0.75 -15.67
CA ARG A 59 5.42 0.86 -14.52
C ARG A 59 4.70 1.40 -13.28
N ALA A 60 3.86 2.42 -13.44
CA ALA A 60 3.06 2.97 -12.35
C ALA A 60 2.06 1.96 -11.77
N ALA A 61 1.43 1.15 -12.63
CA ALA A 61 0.50 0.12 -12.18
C ALA A 61 1.21 -1.05 -11.48
N GLU A 62 2.41 -1.42 -11.91
CA GLU A 62 3.25 -2.44 -11.27
C GLU A 62 3.77 -1.98 -9.90
N ASN A 63 4.00 -0.67 -9.74
CA ASN A 63 4.53 -0.09 -8.51
C ASN A 63 3.45 0.27 -7.47
N PHE A 64 2.19 -0.07 -7.73
CA PHE A 64 1.10 0.20 -6.80
C PHE A 64 1.19 -0.77 -5.62
N SER A 65 1.62 -0.26 -4.47
CA SER A 65 1.75 -0.99 -3.21
C SER A 65 0.93 -0.31 -2.12
N ARG A 66 0.41 -1.11 -1.19
CA ARG A 66 -0.21 -0.60 0.04
C ARG A 66 0.86 -0.07 0.97
N ILE A 67 0.63 1.09 1.57
CA ILE A 67 1.61 1.71 2.48
C ILE A 67 1.58 0.97 3.82
N PRO A 68 2.71 0.43 4.32
CA PRO A 68 2.81 -0.18 5.65
C PRO A 68 2.55 0.86 6.74
N VAL A 69 1.69 0.50 7.68
CA VAL A 69 1.31 1.31 8.83
C VAL A 69 1.53 0.51 10.10
N VAL A 70 2.25 1.13 11.05
CA VAL A 70 2.38 0.67 12.43
C VAL A 70 1.58 1.62 13.30
N TRP A 71 0.62 1.12 14.06
CA TRP A 71 -0.24 1.90 14.93
C TRP A 71 0.03 1.52 16.39
N LEU A 72 0.69 2.42 17.12
CA LEU A 72 1.06 2.20 18.52
C LEU A 72 0.05 2.85 19.46
N GLN A 73 -0.28 2.11 20.52
CA GLN A 73 -1.27 2.49 21.52
C GLN A 73 -0.55 2.78 22.85
N PHE A 74 -0.72 3.98 23.38
CA PHE A 74 -0.13 4.41 24.65
C PHE A 74 -1.22 4.71 25.69
N ALA A 75 -1.15 5.84 26.42
CA ALA A 75 -2.18 6.22 27.38
C ALA A 75 -3.43 6.73 26.63
N GLU A 76 -4.32 5.79 26.32
CA GLU A 76 -5.34 5.93 25.28
C GLU A 76 -6.69 5.34 25.73
N CYS A 77 -7.77 5.51 24.95
CA CYS A 77 -9.14 5.09 25.31
C CYS A 77 -9.90 4.29 24.22
N THR A 78 -9.17 3.88 23.21
CA THR A 78 -9.48 3.22 21.95
C THR A 78 -10.44 4.01 21.05
N GLY A 79 -10.69 5.27 21.40
CA GLY A 79 -11.63 6.13 20.68
C GLY A 79 -11.19 6.52 19.28
N CYS A 80 -9.88 6.67 19.02
CA CYS A 80 -9.40 7.00 17.67
C CYS A 80 -9.43 5.74 16.78
N SER A 81 -9.09 4.58 17.34
CA SER A 81 -9.29 3.29 16.69
C SER A 81 -10.77 3.03 16.32
N GLU A 82 -11.71 3.27 17.22
CA GLU A 82 -13.15 3.18 16.94
C GLU A 82 -13.61 4.18 15.86
N ALA A 83 -13.06 5.39 15.87
CA ALA A 83 -13.35 6.38 14.83
C ALA A 83 -12.88 5.90 13.45
N LEU A 84 -11.69 5.26 13.37
CA LEU A 84 -11.21 4.63 12.14
C LEU A 84 -12.17 3.55 11.64
N LEU A 85 -12.65 2.68 12.53
CA LEU A 85 -13.59 1.60 12.19
C LEU A 85 -14.95 2.11 11.69
N ARG A 86 -15.30 3.36 11.98
CA ARG A 86 -16.57 3.99 11.60
C ARG A 86 -16.49 4.82 10.32
N THR A 87 -15.32 4.90 9.69
CA THR A 87 -15.15 5.68 8.47
C THR A 87 -15.94 5.08 7.30
N SER A 88 -16.55 5.95 6.48
CA SER A 88 -17.52 5.55 5.43
C SER A 88 -17.17 6.02 4.01
N TYR A 89 -16.10 6.82 3.85
CA TYR A 89 -15.65 7.28 2.53
C TYR A 89 -14.15 7.63 2.57
N PRO A 90 -13.23 6.68 2.27
CA PRO A 90 -13.46 5.26 1.94
C PRO A 90 -13.99 4.44 3.13
N ASN A 91 -14.53 3.24 2.92
CA ASN A 91 -14.90 2.36 4.05
C ASN A 91 -13.67 1.70 4.68
N ILE A 92 -13.81 1.14 5.89
CA ILE A 92 -12.69 0.51 6.59
C ILE A 92 -12.09 -0.70 5.84
N ASP A 93 -12.92 -1.50 5.18
CA ASP A 93 -12.46 -2.63 4.35
C ASP A 93 -11.61 -2.16 3.16
N GLU A 94 -12.02 -1.09 2.48
CA GLU A 94 -11.24 -0.48 1.40
C GLU A 94 -9.91 0.11 1.91
N ILE A 95 -9.91 0.72 3.11
CA ILE A 95 -8.68 1.21 3.72
C ILE A 95 -7.72 0.04 3.99
N LEU A 96 -8.18 -1.01 4.67
CA LEU A 96 -7.32 -2.12 5.11
C LEU A 96 -6.89 -3.05 3.97
N LEU A 97 -7.74 -3.22 2.95
CA LEU A 97 -7.51 -4.19 1.87
C LEU A 97 -6.88 -3.56 0.63
N ASP A 98 -7.15 -2.28 0.36
CA ASP A 98 -6.74 -1.65 -0.90
C ASP A 98 -5.79 -0.44 -0.71
N THR A 99 -5.84 0.25 0.44
CA THR A 99 -5.10 1.51 0.64
C THR A 99 -3.83 1.33 1.47
N ILE A 100 -3.92 0.74 2.66
CA ILE A 100 -2.80 0.57 3.59
C ILE A 100 -2.59 -0.91 3.92
N SER A 101 -1.37 -1.24 4.32
CA SER A 101 -1.06 -2.51 4.96
C SER A 101 -0.89 -2.24 6.44
N LEU A 102 -1.90 -2.60 7.25
CA LEU A 102 -1.85 -2.39 8.69
C LEU A 102 -1.03 -3.52 9.33
N GLU A 103 0.27 -3.29 9.47
CA GLU A 103 1.25 -4.30 9.92
C GLU A 103 1.20 -4.54 11.43
N TYR A 104 0.82 -3.51 12.19
CA TYR A 104 0.70 -3.58 13.64
C TYR A 104 -0.45 -2.69 14.14
N HIS A 105 -1.39 -3.28 14.87
CA HIS A 105 -2.48 -2.59 15.56
C HIS A 105 -3.11 -3.55 16.57
N GLU A 106 -2.87 -3.36 17.87
CA GLU A 106 -3.18 -4.35 18.91
C GLU A 106 -4.69 -4.68 19.01
N THR A 107 -5.57 -3.72 18.72
CA THR A 107 -7.03 -3.95 18.72
C THR A 107 -7.53 -4.82 17.55
N LEU A 108 -6.85 -4.81 16.40
CA LEU A 108 -7.37 -5.40 15.15
C LEU A 108 -6.59 -6.62 14.67
N MET A 109 -5.31 -6.72 15.06
CA MET A 109 -4.44 -7.79 14.59
C MET A 109 -4.85 -9.15 15.16
N ALA A 110 -4.64 -10.20 14.37
CA ALA A 110 -4.94 -11.57 14.80
C ALA A 110 -3.87 -12.16 15.75
N ALA A 111 -2.62 -11.73 15.62
CA ALA A 111 -1.50 -12.19 16.44
C ALA A 111 -1.51 -11.50 17.82
N ALA A 112 -0.96 -12.17 18.84
CA ALA A 112 -0.88 -11.64 20.21
C ALA A 112 0.44 -12.06 20.87
N GLY A 113 0.80 -11.39 21.96
CA GLY A 113 2.04 -11.67 22.71
C GLY A 113 3.28 -11.63 21.82
N ASP A 114 4.15 -12.63 21.94
CA ASP A 114 5.41 -12.69 21.18
C ASP A 114 5.22 -12.64 19.66
N GLN A 115 4.10 -13.14 19.13
CA GLN A 115 3.83 -13.07 17.69
C GLN A 115 3.50 -11.65 17.24
N ALA A 116 2.84 -10.86 18.10
CA ALA A 116 2.57 -9.46 17.80
C ALA A 116 3.86 -8.65 17.74
N GLU A 117 4.76 -8.85 18.71
CA GLU A 117 6.08 -8.22 18.73
C GLU A 117 6.93 -8.60 17.52
N GLN A 118 6.89 -9.87 17.10
CA GLN A 118 7.56 -10.31 15.88
C GLN A 118 7.05 -9.59 14.63
N ASN A 119 5.74 -9.33 14.53
CA ASN A 119 5.18 -8.57 13.41
C ASN A 119 5.66 -7.12 13.42
N LEU A 120 5.69 -6.47 14.59
CA LEU A 120 6.22 -5.11 14.74
C LEU A 120 7.68 -5.04 14.30
N GLU A 121 8.53 -5.91 14.87
CA GLU A 121 9.94 -5.96 14.52
C GLU A 121 10.17 -6.26 13.04
N LYS A 122 9.38 -7.17 12.47
CA LYS A 122 9.46 -7.52 11.06
C LYS A 122 9.14 -6.32 10.18
N CYS A 123 8.05 -5.60 10.47
CA CYS A 123 7.70 -4.38 9.73
C CYS A 123 8.82 -3.34 9.80
N MET A 124 9.40 -3.12 10.99
CA MET A 124 10.50 -2.17 11.16
C MET A 124 11.75 -2.56 10.37
N LYS A 125 12.01 -3.86 10.20
CA LYS A 125 13.14 -4.40 9.42
C LYS A 125 12.87 -4.31 7.92
N ASP A 126 11.72 -4.82 7.47
CA ASP A 126 11.36 -4.95 6.06
C ASP A 126 11.09 -3.58 5.41
N PHE A 127 10.57 -2.62 6.17
CA PHE A 127 10.15 -1.31 5.67
C PHE A 127 10.88 -0.14 6.34
N ALA A 128 12.14 -0.33 6.74
CA ALA A 128 12.92 0.70 7.42
C ALA A 128 12.90 2.06 6.69
N GLY A 129 12.33 3.09 7.34
CA GLY A 129 12.18 4.44 6.78
C GLY A 129 11.10 4.60 5.70
N LYS A 130 10.28 3.56 5.46
CA LYS A 130 9.24 3.51 4.42
C LYS A 130 7.85 3.11 4.94
N PHE A 131 7.66 3.03 6.26
CA PHE A 131 6.37 2.84 6.91
C PHE A 131 5.90 4.13 7.59
N ILE A 132 4.59 4.24 7.80
CA ILE A 132 3.98 5.32 8.59
C ILE A 132 3.75 4.81 10.01
N CYS A 133 4.24 5.56 11.00
CA CYS A 133 3.94 5.30 12.41
C CYS A 133 2.80 6.22 12.86
N VAL A 134 1.70 5.64 13.31
CA VAL A 134 0.58 6.34 13.94
C VAL A 134 0.66 6.10 15.44
N ILE A 135 0.50 7.16 16.23
CA ILE A 135 0.52 7.13 17.68
C ILE A 135 -0.85 7.51 18.20
N GLU A 136 -1.46 6.65 19.00
CA GLU A 136 -2.72 6.90 19.71
C GLU A 136 -2.46 6.99 21.21
N GLY A 137 -2.91 8.10 21.82
CA GLY A 137 -2.75 8.35 23.25
C GLY A 137 -1.57 9.25 23.63
N ALA A 138 -1.51 9.58 24.91
CA ALA A 138 -0.40 10.33 25.50
C ALA A 138 0.79 9.41 25.83
N ILE A 139 1.99 10.00 25.85
CA ILE A 139 3.25 9.34 26.27
C ILE A 139 3.47 9.58 27.76
#